data_AF-A0A0R1NMM2-F1
#
_entry.id   AF-A0A0R1NMM2-F1
#
_cell.length_a   1.000
_cell.length_b   1.000
_cell.length_c   1.000
_cell.angle_alpha   90.00
_cell.angle_beta   90.00
_cell.angle_gamma   90.00
#
_symmetry.space_group_name_H-M   'P 1'
#
loop_
_entity.id
_entity.type
_entity.pdbx_description
1 polymer ?
#
loop_
_entity_poly.entity_id
_entity_poly.type
_entity_poly.pdbx_seq_one_letter_code
_entity_poly.pdbx_strand_id
1 'polypeptide(L)'
;MMMKRNLLLAITAITLGGLTTIVAPTTTNAATMPGSLAYHKTKMTAKIGSNYQSFKLTNHIINSNYKDIKTTSWQKSGLKKGAKVVIDMYATQGTQYNWYRISKPSTQKSQKKQKSQKYWVYGQALVLPKLKATSVINN
;
A
#
# COMPACT_ATOMS: atom_id res chain seq x y z
N MET A 1 7.29 47.33 -11.78
CA MET A 1 5.98 46.67 -11.62
C MET A 1 5.91 46.07 -10.21
N MET A 2 4.76 46.19 -9.58
CA MET A 2 4.46 46.27 -8.13
C MET A 2 4.73 44.99 -7.30
N MET A 3 5.36 45.12 -6.12
CA MET A 3 5.34 44.12 -5.04
C MET A 3 3.98 44.09 -4.35
N LYS A 4 3.46 42.91 -3.95
CA LYS A 4 2.55 42.76 -2.79
C LYS A 4 2.79 41.45 -2.04
N ARG A 5 2.84 41.58 -0.71
CA ARG A 5 3.12 40.59 0.35
C ARG A 5 1.80 40.19 1.02
N ASN A 6 1.62 38.91 1.36
CA ASN A 6 0.57 38.46 2.31
C ASN A 6 1.24 37.43 3.25
N LEU A 7 1.78 37.82 4.40
CA LEU A 7 1.14 37.99 5.72
C LEU A 7 0.60 36.67 6.31
N LEU A 8 1.40 36.09 7.21
CA LEU A 8 1.04 35.09 8.21
C LEU A 8 0.00 35.66 9.18
N LEU A 9 -1.07 34.92 9.45
CA LEU A 9 -2.00 35.19 10.55
C LEU A 9 -1.90 34.06 11.57
N ALA A 10 -1.32 34.37 12.72
CA ALA A 10 -1.42 33.58 13.94
C ALA A 10 -2.83 33.75 14.53
N ILE A 11 -3.47 32.66 14.91
CA ILE A 11 -4.77 32.65 15.58
C ILE A 11 -4.56 32.13 16.99
N THR A 12 -4.62 33.04 17.97
CA THR A 12 -4.82 32.70 19.39
C THR A 12 -6.24 33.12 19.74
N ALA A 13 -7.09 32.14 20.04
CA ALA A 13 -8.40 32.38 20.65
C ALA A 13 -8.48 31.57 21.95
N ILE A 14 -8.35 32.28 23.07
CA ILE A 14 -8.70 31.80 24.40
C ILE A 14 -10.23 31.99 24.51
N THR A 15 -10.97 30.91 24.70
CA THR A 15 -12.37 30.97 25.14
C THR A 15 -12.53 30.12 26.39
N LEU A 16 -12.94 30.78 27.48
CA LEU A 16 -13.42 30.17 28.72
C LEU A 16 -14.91 29.81 28.52
N GLY A 17 -15.26 28.54 28.62
CA GLY A 17 -16.64 28.08 28.59
C GLY A 17 -16.69 26.56 28.45
N GLY A 18 -17.30 25.88 29.43
CA GLY A 18 -17.23 24.44 29.64
C GLY A 18 -17.49 23.59 28.39
N LEU A 19 -16.56 22.68 28.11
CA LEU A 19 -16.71 21.62 27.12
C LEU A 19 -16.66 20.29 27.86
N THR A 20 -17.78 19.57 27.90
CA THR A 20 -17.76 18.13 28.14
C THR A 20 -17.01 17.50 26.97
N THR A 21 -15.75 17.17 27.18
CA THR A 21 -14.93 16.47 26.20
C THR A 21 -15.50 15.09 25.99
N ILE A 22 -16.27 14.92 24.92
CA ILE A 22 -16.46 13.61 24.31
C ILE A 22 -15.06 13.21 23.84
N VAL A 23 -14.37 12.42 24.66
CA VAL A 23 -13.07 11.84 24.32
C VAL A 23 -13.36 10.84 23.21
N ALA A 24 -13.39 11.31 21.96
CA ALA A 24 -13.21 10.43 20.83
C ALA A 24 -11.89 9.70 21.09
N PRO A 25 -11.85 8.36 21.06
CA PRO A 25 -10.59 7.66 21.20
C PRO A 25 -9.71 8.12 20.04
N THR A 26 -8.72 8.95 20.35
CA THR A 26 -7.56 9.09 19.51
C THR A 26 -6.96 7.69 19.48
N THR A 27 -7.30 6.93 18.44
CA THR A 27 -6.43 5.84 18.02
C THR A 27 -5.14 6.55 17.64
N THR A 28 -4.25 6.69 18.62
CA THR A 28 -2.84 6.93 18.44
C THR A 28 -2.41 5.87 17.45
N ASN A 29 -2.44 6.22 16.16
CA ASN A 29 -1.73 5.49 15.13
C ASN A 29 -0.31 5.48 15.66
N ALA A 30 0.12 4.34 16.20
CA ALA A 30 1.52 4.08 16.44
C ALA A 30 2.19 4.32 15.09
N ALA A 31 2.77 5.50 14.93
CA ALA A 31 3.39 5.93 13.71
C ALA A 31 4.44 4.87 13.41
N THR A 32 4.17 4.06 12.37
CA THR A 32 5.09 3.07 11.85
C THR A 32 6.42 3.76 11.61
N MET A 33 7.41 3.50 12.46
CA MET A 33 8.78 3.93 12.20
C MET A 33 9.16 3.49 10.78
N PRO A 34 9.69 4.38 9.92
CA PRO A 34 10.11 4.00 8.58
C PRO A 34 10.97 2.75 8.63
N GLY A 35 10.56 1.71 7.89
CA GLY A 35 11.23 0.40 7.88
C GLY A 35 10.57 -0.67 8.75
N SER A 36 9.66 -0.33 9.67
CA SER A 36 8.87 -1.31 10.42
C SER A 36 7.73 -1.86 9.58
N LEU A 37 7.69 -3.18 9.38
CA LEU A 37 6.70 -3.84 8.53
C LEU A 37 5.48 -4.30 9.32
N ALA A 38 4.29 -3.83 8.96
CA ALA A 38 3.03 -4.39 9.44
C ALA A 38 2.27 -5.08 8.29
N TYR A 39 1.88 -6.33 8.49
CA TYR A 39 1.28 -7.17 7.46
C TYR A 39 -0.24 -7.20 7.58
N HIS A 40 -0.91 -7.09 6.43
CA HIS A 40 -2.36 -7.05 6.34
C HIS A 40 -2.85 -8.02 5.27
N LYS A 41 -3.89 -8.79 5.61
CA LYS A 41 -4.59 -9.63 4.63
C LYS A 41 -5.49 -8.75 3.75
N THR A 42 -5.57 -9.08 2.48
CA THR A 42 -6.48 -8.42 1.54
C THR A 42 -6.93 -9.39 0.46
N LYS A 43 -7.94 -9.02 -0.32
CA LYS A 43 -8.33 -9.77 -1.52
C LYS A 43 -8.69 -8.76 -2.59
N MET A 44 -7.72 -8.46 -3.44
CA MET A 44 -7.89 -7.49 -4.52
C MET A 44 -7.14 -7.93 -5.77
N THR A 45 -7.45 -7.30 -6.89
CA THR A 45 -6.73 -7.51 -8.16
C THR A 45 -6.09 -6.21 -8.61
N ALA A 46 -4.88 -6.27 -9.14
CA ALA A 46 -4.18 -5.14 -9.70
C ALA A 46 -3.66 -5.46 -11.11
N LYS A 47 -3.11 -4.46 -11.78
CA LYS A 47 -2.32 -4.64 -13.01
C LYS A 47 -0.87 -4.30 -12.74
N ILE A 48 0.05 -4.93 -13.44
CA ILE A 48 1.45 -4.50 -13.46
C ILE A 48 1.55 -3.13 -14.16
N GLY A 49 2.19 -2.17 -13.51
CA GLY A 49 2.40 -0.80 -13.99
C GLY A 49 3.44 -0.70 -15.12
N SER A 50 3.63 0.51 -15.63
CA SER A 50 4.61 0.79 -16.70
C SER A 50 6.05 0.82 -16.21
N ASN A 51 6.28 1.31 -15.00
CA ASN A 51 7.56 1.46 -14.31
C ASN A 51 7.98 0.20 -13.53
N TYR A 52 7.31 -0.94 -13.75
CA TYR A 52 7.50 -2.16 -12.98
C TYR A 52 8.95 -2.70 -12.99
N GLN A 53 9.70 -2.47 -14.07
CA GLN A 53 11.08 -2.93 -14.23
C GLN A 53 12.06 -2.23 -13.28
N SER A 54 11.72 -1.06 -12.74
CA SER A 54 12.51 -0.37 -11.71
C SER A 54 12.44 -1.05 -10.34
N PHE A 55 11.58 -2.07 -10.18
CA PHE A 55 11.35 -2.75 -8.92
C PHE A 55 11.66 -4.25 -9.03
N LYS A 56 12.04 -4.83 -7.90
CA LYS A 56 12.39 -6.25 -7.79
C LYS A 56 11.16 -7.08 -7.39
N LEU A 57 11.05 -8.27 -7.96
CA LEU A 57 10.17 -9.32 -7.44
C LEU A 57 10.96 -10.17 -6.46
N THR A 58 10.53 -10.23 -5.21
CA THR A 58 11.22 -11.01 -4.17
C THR A 58 10.31 -12.06 -3.56
N ASN A 59 10.87 -13.11 -2.95
CA ASN A 59 10.08 -14.07 -2.17
C ASN A 59 9.60 -13.48 -0.83
N HIS A 60 10.32 -12.50 -0.27
CA HIS A 60 10.02 -11.76 0.95
C HIS A 60 10.41 -10.28 0.79
N ILE A 61 9.84 -9.42 1.64
CA ILE A 61 10.14 -7.99 1.63
C ILE A 61 11.61 -7.76 2.06
N ILE A 62 12.34 -6.88 1.36
CA ILE A 62 13.80 -6.69 1.51
C ILE A 62 14.21 -6.30 2.94
N ASN A 63 13.41 -5.48 3.63
CA ASN A 63 13.65 -5.06 5.01
C ASN A 63 12.92 -5.92 6.05
N SER A 64 12.53 -7.15 5.71
CA SER A 64 11.96 -8.10 6.68
C SER A 64 13.06 -8.91 7.38
N ASN A 65 12.70 -9.57 8.49
CA ASN A 65 13.61 -10.45 9.24
C ASN A 65 13.93 -11.78 8.51
N TYR A 66 13.58 -11.92 7.23
CA TYR A 66 13.81 -13.14 6.46
C TYR A 66 15.24 -13.17 5.92
N LYS A 67 15.99 -14.24 6.22
CA LYS A 67 17.41 -14.33 5.86
C LYS A 67 17.66 -14.55 4.37
N ASP A 68 16.85 -15.40 3.72
CA ASP A 68 17.10 -15.86 2.34
C ASP A 68 16.20 -15.15 1.32
N ILE A 69 16.42 -13.84 1.16
CA ILE A 69 15.66 -13.04 0.20
C ILE A 69 16.17 -13.29 -1.21
N LYS A 70 15.34 -13.97 -2.01
CA LYS A 70 15.61 -14.30 -3.41
C LYS A 70 14.87 -13.33 -4.32
N THR A 71 15.60 -12.74 -5.25
CA THR A 71 15.02 -11.94 -6.33
C THR A 71 14.73 -12.83 -7.55
N THR A 72 13.56 -12.65 -8.15
CA THR A 72 13.18 -13.28 -9.42
C THR A 72 13.11 -12.21 -10.49
N SER A 73 13.66 -12.48 -11.67
CA SER A 73 13.50 -11.55 -12.80
C SER A 73 12.05 -11.52 -13.28
N TRP A 74 11.60 -10.36 -13.77
CA TRP A 74 10.28 -10.21 -14.36
C TRP A 74 10.06 -11.21 -15.51
N GLN A 75 11.09 -11.42 -16.34
CA GLN A 75 11.09 -12.40 -17.42
C GLN A 75 10.80 -13.82 -16.90
N LYS A 76 11.51 -14.27 -15.85
CA LYS A 76 11.31 -15.60 -15.25
C LYS A 76 9.94 -15.76 -14.60
N SER A 77 9.40 -14.68 -14.04
CA SER A 77 8.03 -14.69 -13.49
C SER A 77 6.95 -14.78 -14.58
N GLY A 78 7.26 -14.38 -15.82
CA GLY A 78 6.29 -14.22 -16.91
C GLY A 78 5.26 -13.11 -16.66
N LEU A 79 5.49 -12.24 -15.68
CA LEU A 79 4.70 -11.03 -15.45
C LEU A 79 5.26 -9.90 -16.32
N LYS A 80 4.36 -9.15 -16.95
CA LYS A 80 4.68 -8.03 -17.84
C LYS A 80 3.71 -6.88 -17.61
N LYS A 81 4.05 -5.69 -18.09
CA LYS A 81 3.17 -4.51 -18.08
C LYS A 81 1.73 -4.88 -18.48
N GLY A 82 0.76 -4.41 -17.71
CA GLY A 82 -0.66 -4.65 -17.94
C GLY A 82 -1.19 -6.02 -17.53
N ALA A 83 -0.33 -6.97 -17.16
CA ALA A 83 -0.76 -8.28 -16.67
C ALA A 83 -1.61 -8.12 -15.40
N LYS A 84 -2.74 -8.82 -15.34
CA LYS A 84 -3.59 -8.87 -14.14
C LYS A 84 -2.94 -9.78 -13.10
N VAL A 85 -2.92 -9.35 -11.86
CA VAL A 85 -2.41 -10.11 -10.71
C VAL A 85 -3.41 -10.07 -9.56
N VAL A 86 -3.38 -11.12 -8.75
CA VAL A 86 -4.14 -11.20 -7.50
C VAL A 86 -3.22 -10.81 -6.35
N ILE A 87 -3.74 -9.97 -5.46
CA ILE A 87 -3.10 -9.54 -4.22
C ILE A 87 -3.86 -10.16 -3.06
N ASP A 88 -3.14 -10.93 -2.25
CA ASP A 88 -3.70 -11.58 -1.05
C ASP A 88 -3.18 -10.96 0.26
N MET A 89 -2.08 -10.22 0.20
CA MET A 89 -1.50 -9.51 1.33
C MET A 89 -0.81 -8.22 0.89
N TYR A 90 -0.77 -7.24 1.78
CA TYR A 90 0.11 -6.08 1.67
C TYR A 90 0.84 -5.86 3.00
N ALA A 91 1.93 -5.10 2.98
CA ALA A 91 2.62 -4.67 4.18
C ALA A 91 2.90 -3.17 4.14
N THR A 92 2.54 -2.48 5.22
CA THR A 92 2.92 -1.08 5.43
C THR A 92 4.33 -0.99 5.97
N GLN A 93 5.03 0.11 5.70
CA GLN A 93 6.44 0.29 6.11
C GLN A 93 6.77 1.70 6.60
N GLY A 94 5.75 2.52 6.90
CA GLY A 94 5.94 3.92 7.27
C GLY A 94 6.47 4.82 6.16
N THR A 95 6.36 4.40 4.89
CA THR A 95 6.71 5.21 3.71
C THR A 95 5.49 5.44 2.82
N GLN A 96 5.65 6.26 1.77
CA GLN A 96 4.57 6.60 0.82
C GLN A 96 3.93 5.37 0.14
N TYR A 97 4.67 4.27 -0.01
CA TYR A 97 4.16 3.10 -0.71
C TYR A 97 4.34 1.83 0.11
N ASN A 98 3.34 0.95 0.01
CA ASN A 98 3.32 -0.35 0.66
C ASN A 98 3.95 -1.43 -0.23
N TRP A 99 4.32 -2.55 0.39
CA TRP A 99 4.64 -3.78 -0.32
C TRP A 99 3.38 -4.59 -0.57
N TYR A 100 3.32 -5.29 -1.71
CA TYR A 100 2.18 -6.12 -2.08
C TYR A 100 2.63 -7.52 -2.47
N ARG A 101 1.94 -8.54 -1.95
CA ARG A 101 2.16 -9.93 -2.34
C ARG A 101 1.26 -10.27 -3.51
N ILE A 102 1.87 -10.49 -4.66
CA ILE A 102 1.20 -10.74 -5.93
C ILE A 102 1.35 -12.18 -6.39
N SER A 103 0.35 -12.66 -7.12
CA SER A 103 0.38 -13.94 -7.82
C SER A 103 -0.38 -13.84 -9.13
N LYS A 104 -0.06 -14.71 -10.09
CA LYS A 104 -0.87 -14.84 -11.31
C LYS A 104 -2.28 -15.32 -10.91
N PRO A 105 -3.34 -14.78 -11.54
CA PRO A 105 -4.68 -15.29 -11.36
C PRO A 105 -4.69 -16.78 -11.71
N SER A 106 -5.31 -17.60 -10.87
CA SER A 106 -5.46 -19.02 -11.17
C SER A 106 -6.30 -19.17 -12.44
N THR A 107 -5.72 -19.80 -13.47
CA THR A 107 -6.42 -20.10 -14.73
C THR A 107 -6.94 -21.53 -14.78
N GLN A 108 -6.67 -22.36 -13.77
CA GLN A 108 -6.98 -23.79 -13.81
C GLN A 108 -8.26 -24.14 -13.02
N LYS A 109 -9.28 -24.54 -13.78
CA LYS A 109 -10.36 -25.46 -13.39
C LYS A 109 -9.86 -26.91 -13.21
N SER A 110 -8.56 -27.18 -13.41
CA SER A 110 -7.99 -28.53 -13.45
C SER A 110 -7.35 -28.92 -12.12
N GLN A 111 -8.11 -29.70 -11.34
CA GLN A 111 -7.85 -30.77 -10.35
C GLN A 111 -6.45 -31.03 -9.71
N LYS A 112 -5.33 -30.47 -10.17
CA LYS A 112 -4.04 -30.51 -9.45
C LYS A 112 -3.77 -29.13 -8.86
N LYS A 113 -3.87 -29.01 -7.53
CA LYS A 113 -3.57 -27.79 -6.75
C LYS A 113 -2.09 -27.39 -6.89
N GLN A 114 -1.69 -26.89 -8.06
CA GLN A 114 -0.36 -26.33 -8.23
C GLN A 114 -0.32 -25.01 -7.45
N LYS A 115 0.51 -24.96 -6.40
CA LYS A 115 0.62 -23.79 -5.53
C LYS A 115 1.10 -22.60 -6.37
N SER A 116 0.24 -21.59 -6.54
CA SER A 116 0.57 -20.41 -7.32
C SER A 116 1.79 -19.71 -6.72
N GLN A 117 2.82 -19.47 -7.52
CA GLN A 117 4.01 -18.77 -7.09
C GLN A 117 3.66 -17.34 -6.68
N LYS A 118 4.17 -16.93 -5.52
CA LYS A 118 3.91 -15.60 -4.93
C LYS A 118 5.19 -14.78 -4.88
N TYR A 119 5.04 -13.49 -5.10
CA TYR A 119 6.13 -12.52 -5.07
C TYR A 119 5.73 -11.29 -4.27
N TRP A 120 6.67 -10.67 -3.59
CA TRP A 120 6.53 -9.33 -3.03
C TRP A 120 7.09 -8.31 -4.02
N VAL A 121 6.38 -7.20 -4.16
CA VAL A 121 6.79 -6.07 -5.01
C VAL A 121 6.34 -4.74 -4.38
N TYR A 122 7.06 -3.68 -4.67
CA TYR A 122 6.73 -2.33 -4.23
C TYR A 122 5.46 -1.82 -4.93
N GLY A 123 4.62 -1.07 -4.22
CA GLY A 123 3.33 -0.58 -4.73
C GLY A 123 3.44 0.25 -6.01
N GLN A 124 4.55 0.98 -6.21
CA GLN A 124 4.77 1.74 -7.44
C GLN A 124 4.87 0.87 -8.69
N ALA A 125 5.16 -0.42 -8.57
CA ALA A 125 5.17 -1.34 -9.71
C ALA A 125 3.75 -1.76 -10.16
N LEU A 126 2.72 -1.35 -9.42
CA LEU A 126 1.35 -1.81 -9.58
C LEU A 126 0.40 -0.65 -9.86
N VAL A 127 -0.61 -0.91 -10.70
CA VAL A 127 -1.80 -0.09 -10.84
C VAL A 127 -2.87 -0.74 -9.98
N LEU A 128 -3.05 -0.20 -8.77
CA LEU A 128 -4.06 -0.64 -7.82
C LEU A 128 -5.45 -0.14 -8.25
N PRO A 129 -6.52 -0.90 -7.96
CA PRO A 129 -7.88 -0.45 -8.18
C PRO A 129 -8.15 0.77 -7.31
N LYS A 130 -8.81 1.77 -7.89
CA LYS A 130 -9.29 2.92 -7.11
C LYS A 130 -10.32 2.40 -6.10
N LEU A 131 -10.09 2.66 -4.82
CA LEU A 131 -11.11 2.45 -3.81
C LEU A 131 -12.26 3.41 -4.14
N LYS A 132 -13.47 2.88 -4.35
CA LYS A 132 -14.67 3.72 -4.38
C LYS A 132 -14.88 4.19 -2.95
N ALA A 133 -14.68 5.47 -2.68
CA ALA A 133 -15.14 6.08 -1.44
C ALA A 133 -16.67 6.04 -1.47
N THR A 134 -17.27 5.15 -0.69
CA THR A 134 -18.70 5.23 -0.40
C THR A 134 -18.85 6.38 0.58
N SER A 135 -19.17 7.59 0.10
CA SER A 135 -19.71 8.62 0.99
C SER A 135 -21.05 8.10 1.48
N VAL A 136 -21.09 7.63 2.74
CA VAL A 136 -22.34 7.43 3.45
C VAL A 136 -22.83 8.84 3.79
N ILE A 137 -23.71 9.38 2.97
CA ILE A 137 -24.44 10.61 3.26
C ILE A 137 -25.59 10.17 4.16
N ASN A 138 -25.46 10.39 5.46
CA ASN A 138 -26.59 10.28 6.37
C ASN A 138 -27.43 11.54 6.17
N ASN A 139 -28.64 11.39 5.62
CA ASN A 139 -29.68 12.41 5.67
C ASN A 139 -30.26 12.53 7.08
#